data_AF-A0A317Z234-F1
#
_entry.id   AF-A0A317Z234-F1
#
_cell.length_a   1.000
_cell.length_b   1.000
_cell.length_c   1.000
_cell.angle_alpha   90.00
_cell.angle_beta   90.00
_cell.angle_gamma   90.00
#
_symmetry.space_group_name_H-M   'P 1'
#
loop_
_entity.id
_entity.type
_entity.pdbx_description
1 polymer ?
#
loop_
_entity_poly.entity_id
_entity_poly.type
_entity_poly.pdbx_seq_one_letter_code
_entity_poly.pdbx_strand_id
1 'polypeptide(L)'
;RTGIFMTTIPSEQYLISKHYVKDTKGAAANPAVTIIENNFVSGKVWIETGAGDYVNSATGPNHNAKDVVASGYKVVMSSLTDQGAKAYDAQVNRLPKKDRAEAARQLLIKHPEYIAATVEGITNEWGRYTLRFPKGTFNKD
;
A
#
# COMPACT_ATOMS: atom_id res chain seq x y z
N ARG A 1 -10.71 -6.78 -1.38
CA ARG A 1 -10.29 -5.97 -2.56
C ARG A 1 -9.42 -4.84 -2.05
N THR A 2 -8.13 -4.84 -2.37
CA THR A 2 -7.15 -3.83 -1.90
C THR A 2 -7.05 -2.72 -2.94
N GLY A 3 -7.24 -1.45 -2.53
CA GLY A 3 -6.96 -0.30 -3.38
C GLY A 3 -5.51 0.15 -3.16
N ILE A 4 -4.70 0.14 -4.21
CA ILE A 4 -3.35 0.74 -4.19
C ILE A 4 -3.48 2.14 -4.79
N PHE A 5 -3.20 3.16 -3.99
CA PHE A 5 -3.14 4.55 -4.45
C PHE A 5 -1.66 4.92 -4.64
N MET A 6 -1.25 5.15 -5.89
CA MET A 6 0.07 5.68 -6.19
C MET A 6 -0.03 7.20 -6.32
N THR A 7 0.60 7.93 -5.41
CA THR A 7 0.68 9.38 -5.42
C THR A 7 2.10 9.78 -5.09
N THR A 8 2.58 10.92 -5.59
CA THR A 8 3.65 11.64 -4.88
C THR A 8 3.16 11.90 -3.47
N ILE A 9 4.00 11.76 -2.43
CA ILE A 9 3.60 12.00 -1.02
C ILE A 9 2.69 13.23 -1.01
N PRO A 10 1.39 13.10 -0.68
CA PRO A 10 0.49 14.21 -0.84
C PRO A 10 1.02 15.35 0.02
N SER A 11 1.05 16.56 -0.56
CA SER A 11 1.51 17.76 0.14
C SER A 11 0.79 17.95 1.47
N GLU A 12 -0.48 17.55 1.52
CA GLU A 12 -1.25 17.33 2.72
C GLU A 12 -0.93 15.94 3.32
N GLN A 13 -0.39 15.90 4.53
CA GLN A 13 -0.03 14.68 5.26
C GLN A 13 -1.26 13.88 5.77
N TYR A 14 -2.39 13.92 5.07
CA TYR A 14 -3.67 13.36 5.51
C TYR A 14 -3.70 11.83 5.55
N LEU A 15 -2.76 11.17 4.87
CA LEU A 15 -2.58 9.72 4.93
C LEU A 15 -1.59 9.28 6.02
N ILE A 16 -1.01 10.20 6.77
CA ILE A 16 0.05 9.90 7.74
C ILE A 16 -0.53 9.89 9.15
N SER A 17 -0.46 8.73 9.80
CA SER A 17 -0.78 8.58 11.21
C SER A 17 0.28 9.24 12.10
N LYS A 18 -0.11 9.67 13.30
CA LYS A 18 0.84 10.01 14.37
C LYS A 18 1.74 8.82 14.73
N HIS A 19 1.24 7.59 14.53
CA HIS A 19 2.04 6.38 14.68
C HIS A 19 2.73 6.04 13.36
N TYR A 20 3.74 6.85 13.03
CA TYR A 20 4.54 6.70 11.81
C TYR A 20 5.82 5.91 12.10
N VAL A 21 6.11 4.92 11.25
CA VAL A 21 7.25 4.00 11.39
C VAL A 21 8.05 3.97 10.11
N LYS A 22 9.38 4.11 10.22
CA LYS A 22 10.31 3.82 9.12
C LYS A 22 10.84 2.40 9.30
N ASP A 23 10.42 1.46 8.45
CA ASP A 23 10.96 0.10 8.39
C ASP A 23 12.27 0.11 7.61
N THR A 24 13.38 -0.05 8.34
CA THR A 24 14.74 -0.07 7.78
C THR A 24 15.26 -1.48 7.53
N LYS A 25 14.50 -2.54 7.82
CA LYS A 25 14.94 -3.93 7.64
C LYS A 25 15.00 -4.37 6.17
N GLY A 26 14.43 -3.56 5.27
CA GLY A 26 14.39 -3.84 3.85
C GLY A 26 13.46 -5.01 3.48
N ALA A 27 13.47 -5.33 2.19
CA ALA A 27 12.64 -6.38 1.62
C ALA A 27 13.07 -7.77 2.11
N ALA A 28 12.11 -8.57 2.51
CA ALA A 28 12.37 -9.94 2.89
C ALA A 28 12.65 -10.83 1.68
N ALA A 29 13.57 -11.79 1.84
CA ALA A 29 13.78 -12.85 0.88
C ALA A 29 12.57 -13.81 0.92
N ASN A 30 11.82 -13.88 -0.17
CA ASN A 30 10.66 -14.78 -0.36
C ASN A 30 9.55 -14.66 0.70
N PRO A 31 8.82 -13.53 0.75
CA PRO A 31 7.80 -13.27 1.77
C PRO A 31 6.61 -14.23 1.74
N ALA A 32 6.45 -15.03 0.68
CA ALA A 32 5.41 -16.05 0.58
C ALA A 32 5.69 -17.31 1.42
N VAL A 33 6.96 -17.59 1.74
CA VAL A 33 7.37 -18.83 2.42
C VAL A 33 8.26 -18.60 3.63
N THR A 34 8.80 -17.39 3.78
CA THR A 34 9.59 -17.01 4.95
C THR A 34 8.66 -16.55 6.07
N ILE A 35 8.81 -17.10 7.27
CA ILE A 35 8.14 -16.59 8.48
C ILE A 35 8.94 -15.36 8.93
N ILE A 36 8.57 -14.20 8.42
CA ILE A 36 9.33 -12.95 8.60
C ILE A 36 8.78 -12.07 9.71
N GLU A 37 7.50 -12.22 10.05
CA GLU A 37 6.71 -11.60 11.12
C GLU A 37 5.20 -11.77 10.77
N ASN A 38 4.28 -11.69 11.72
CA ASN A 38 2.85 -11.90 11.40
C ASN A 38 2.17 -10.69 10.74
N ASN A 39 2.72 -9.48 10.88
CA ASN A 39 2.07 -8.23 10.47
C ASN A 39 2.90 -7.49 9.43
N PHE A 40 2.87 -7.93 8.18
CA PHE A 40 3.54 -7.22 7.11
C PHE A 40 2.77 -7.24 5.79
N VAL A 41 3.10 -6.30 4.93
CA VAL A 41 2.77 -6.31 3.51
C VAL A 41 4.06 -6.30 2.71
N SER A 42 4.18 -7.22 1.75
CA SER A 42 5.33 -7.25 0.83
C SER A 42 4.84 -7.23 -0.60
N GLY A 43 5.65 -6.66 -1.48
CA GLY A 43 5.33 -6.58 -2.90
C GLY A 43 6.51 -6.16 -3.75
N LYS A 44 6.23 -5.88 -5.02
CA LYS A 44 7.19 -5.37 -5.99
C LYS A 44 6.60 -4.14 -6.66
N VAL A 45 7.44 -3.14 -6.92
CA VAL A 45 7.10 -1.93 -7.66
C VAL A 45 7.96 -1.87 -8.91
N TRP A 46 7.33 -1.57 -10.04
CA TRP A 46 7.97 -1.40 -11.33
C TRP A 46 7.23 -0.33 -12.13
N ILE A 47 7.90 0.19 -13.16
CA ILE A 47 7.34 1.14 -14.12
C ILE A 47 7.00 0.34 -15.38
N GLU A 48 5.72 0.32 -15.73
CA GLU A 48 5.20 -0.31 -16.93
C GLU A 48 5.69 0.41 -18.18
N THR A 49 6.19 -0.37 -19.15
CA THR A 49 6.69 0.14 -20.43
C THR A 49 5.72 -0.10 -21.60
N GLY A 50 4.56 -0.71 -21.32
CA GLY A 50 3.54 -1.07 -22.32
C GLY A 50 3.89 -2.32 -23.13
N ALA A 51 4.97 -3.03 -22.78
CA ALA A 51 5.38 -4.25 -23.46
C ALA A 51 4.72 -5.49 -22.82
N GLY A 52 3.89 -6.20 -23.60
CA GLY A 52 3.30 -7.48 -23.18
C GLY A 52 1.85 -7.42 -22.66
N ASP A 53 1.23 -6.25 -22.70
CA ASP A 53 -0.07 -6.01 -22.04
C ASP A 53 -1.30 -6.46 -22.86
N TYR A 54 -1.11 -6.80 -24.15
CA TYR A 54 -2.20 -7.25 -25.03
C TYR A 54 -2.64 -8.71 -24.82
N VAL A 55 -1.88 -9.51 -24.05
CA VAL A 55 -2.09 -10.97 -23.96
C VAL A 55 -2.58 -11.45 -22.58
N ASN A 56 -2.53 -10.60 -21.54
CA ASN A 56 -2.67 -11.02 -20.14
C ASN A 56 -3.82 -10.32 -19.38
N SER A 57 -4.80 -9.73 -20.07
CA SER A 57 -5.91 -8.99 -19.43
C SER A 57 -6.73 -9.84 -18.45
N ALA A 58 -6.62 -11.18 -18.49
CA ALA A 58 -7.29 -12.11 -17.58
C ALA A 58 -6.53 -12.37 -16.26
N THR A 59 -5.20 -12.17 -16.22
CA THR A 59 -4.36 -12.50 -15.04
C THR A 59 -3.89 -11.27 -14.26
N GLY A 60 -4.12 -10.07 -14.79
CA GLY A 60 -3.69 -8.80 -14.19
C GLY A 60 -2.26 -8.40 -14.60
N PRO A 61 -1.79 -7.24 -14.11
CA PRO A 61 -0.47 -6.70 -14.45
C PRO A 61 0.65 -7.66 -14.05
N ASN A 62 1.65 -7.84 -14.92
CA ASN A 62 2.82 -8.67 -14.65
C ASN A 62 4.09 -7.90 -15.01
N HIS A 63 5.12 -8.01 -14.17
CA HIS A 63 6.44 -7.42 -14.45
C HIS A 63 7.10 -8.18 -15.60
N ASN A 64 7.13 -7.57 -16.77
CA ASN A 64 7.70 -8.14 -17.99
C ASN A 64 9.17 -7.75 -18.15
N ALA A 65 9.88 -8.43 -19.06
CA ALA A 65 11.33 -8.26 -19.24
C ALA A 65 11.77 -6.83 -19.61
N LYS A 66 10.87 -6.01 -20.18
CA LYS A 66 11.15 -4.61 -20.55
C LYS A 66 10.79 -3.62 -19.45
N ASP A 67 10.08 -4.05 -18.42
CA ASP A 67 9.64 -3.15 -17.36
C ASP A 67 10.77 -2.82 -16.40
N VAL A 68 10.81 -1.55 -16.01
CA VAL A 68 11.91 -1.00 -15.21
C VAL A 68 11.58 -1.21 -13.73
N VAL A 69 12.48 -1.88 -13.01
CA VAL A 69 12.35 -2.02 -11.55
C VAL A 69 12.46 -0.65 -10.87
N ALA A 70 11.52 -0.35 -9.97
CA ALA A 70 11.54 0.90 -9.22
C ALA A 70 12.45 0.74 -7.99
N SER A 71 13.76 0.65 -8.21
CA SER A 71 14.77 0.53 -7.13
C SER A 71 14.95 1.84 -6.36
N GLY A 72 15.05 1.78 -5.03
CA GLY A 72 15.27 2.95 -4.17
C GLY A 72 14.02 3.83 -3.97
N TYR A 73 12.86 3.38 -4.42
CA TYR A 73 11.60 4.07 -4.25
C TYR A 73 11.08 3.91 -2.82
N LYS A 74 10.47 4.99 -2.33
CA LYS A 74 9.76 5.00 -1.06
C LYS A 74 8.36 4.44 -1.23
N VAL A 75 8.02 3.43 -0.44
CA VAL A 75 6.67 2.87 -0.32
C VAL A 75 6.13 3.26 1.04
N VAL A 76 5.00 3.96 1.05
CA VAL A 76 4.29 4.36 2.28
C VAL A 76 2.92 3.70 2.28
N MET A 77 2.58 3.03 3.37
CA MET A 77 1.28 2.39 3.52
C MET A 77 0.69 2.72 4.88
N SER A 78 -0.60 3.00 4.88
CA SER A 78 -1.36 3.29 6.08
C SER A 78 -2.44 2.25 6.29
N SER A 79 -2.54 1.74 7.51
CA SER A 79 -3.59 0.82 7.93
C SER A 79 -4.69 1.57 8.64
N LEU A 80 -5.91 1.06 8.56
CA LEU A 80 -7.06 1.62 9.28
C LEU A 80 -7.27 0.90 10.61
N THR A 81 -7.84 1.60 11.58
CA THR A 81 -8.46 0.99 12.76
C THR A 81 -9.73 0.24 12.35
N ASP A 82 -10.27 -0.63 13.21
CA ASP A 82 -11.54 -1.31 12.93
C ASP A 82 -12.70 -0.33 12.71
N GLN A 83 -12.72 0.77 13.47
CA GLN A 83 -13.70 1.85 13.27
C GLN A 83 -13.49 2.54 11.93
N GLY A 84 -12.24 2.85 11.58
CA GLY A 84 -11.87 3.43 10.30
C GLY A 84 -12.27 2.55 9.11
N ALA A 85 -12.02 1.24 9.21
CA ALA A 85 -12.37 0.27 8.18
C ALA A 85 -13.90 0.18 7.99
N LYS A 86 -14.67 0.13 9.09
CA LYS A 86 -16.15 0.16 9.02
C LYS A 86 -16.68 1.45 8.39
N ALA A 87 -16.12 2.60 8.76
CA ALA A 87 -16.49 3.88 8.17
C ALA A 87 -16.13 3.94 6.68
N TYR A 88 -14.94 3.46 6.30
CA TYR A 88 -14.50 3.38 4.92
C TYR A 88 -15.42 2.48 4.09
N ASP A 89 -15.81 1.32 4.63
CA ASP A 89 -16.73 0.44 3.92
C ASP A 89 -18.10 1.08 3.69
N ALA A 90 -18.66 1.70 4.73
CA ALA A 90 -19.97 2.34 4.66
C ALA A 90 -20.01 3.58 3.76
N GLN A 91 -18.94 4.39 3.75
CA GLN A 91 -18.94 5.71 3.10
C GLN A 91 -18.15 5.76 1.79
N VAL A 92 -17.18 4.87 1.59
CA VAL A 92 -16.30 4.87 0.41
C VAL A 92 -16.57 3.67 -0.49
N ASN A 93 -16.57 2.44 0.05
CA ASN A 93 -16.69 1.24 -0.78
C ASN A 93 -18.05 1.09 -1.48
N ARG A 94 -19.07 1.80 -1.01
CA ARG A 94 -20.41 1.82 -1.63
C ARG A 94 -20.53 2.81 -2.79
N LEU A 95 -19.56 3.71 -2.96
CA LEU A 95 -19.57 4.67 -4.05
C LEU A 95 -19.10 4.07 -5.38
N PRO A 96 -19.47 4.67 -6.53
CA PRO A 96 -18.86 4.37 -7.82
C PRO A 96 -17.34 4.50 -7.74
N LYS A 97 -16.60 3.61 -8.44
CA LYS A 97 -15.12 3.56 -8.36
C LYS A 97 -14.44 4.91 -8.56
N LYS A 98 -14.96 5.73 -9.49
CA LYS A 98 -14.45 7.06 -9.82
C LYS A 98 -14.49 8.06 -8.63
N ASP A 99 -15.42 7.86 -7.69
CA ASP A 99 -15.66 8.79 -6.58
C ASP A 99 -14.96 8.35 -5.28
N ARG A 100 -14.40 7.12 -5.24
CA ARG A 100 -13.84 6.53 -4.02
C ARG A 100 -12.59 7.23 -3.52
N ALA A 101 -11.72 7.69 -4.43
CA ALA A 101 -10.46 8.32 -4.06
C ALA A 101 -10.70 9.62 -3.28
N GLU A 102 -11.59 10.48 -3.78
CA GLU A 102 -11.91 11.73 -3.12
C GLU A 102 -12.69 11.50 -1.81
N ALA A 103 -13.64 10.56 -1.80
CA ALA A 103 -14.36 10.22 -0.57
C ALA A 103 -13.44 9.66 0.53
N ALA A 104 -12.46 8.82 0.16
CA ALA A 104 -11.43 8.32 1.07
C ALA A 104 -10.60 9.48 1.64
N ARG A 105 -10.16 10.41 0.78
CA ARG A 105 -9.40 11.58 1.20
C ARG A 105 -10.16 12.41 2.22
N GLN A 106 -11.41 12.76 1.91
CA GLN A 106 -12.26 13.56 2.81
C GLN A 106 -12.51 12.86 4.15
N LEU A 107 -12.78 11.55 4.12
CA LEU A 107 -12.98 10.76 5.33
C LEU A 107 -11.75 10.81 6.25
N LEU A 108 -10.55 10.60 5.69
CA LEU A 108 -9.32 10.52 6.47
C LEU A 108 -8.77 11.89 6.90
N ILE A 109 -9.05 12.97 6.15
CA ILE A 109 -8.80 14.35 6.60
C ILE A 109 -9.65 14.66 7.83
N LYS A 110 -10.95 14.31 7.79
CA LYS A 110 -11.89 14.58 8.88
C LYS A 110 -11.66 13.70 10.11
N HIS A 111 -11.21 12.47 9.89
CA HIS A 111 -11.02 11.45 10.92
C HIS A 111 -9.60 10.86 10.86
N PRO A 112 -8.55 11.64 11.18
CA PRO A 112 -7.18 11.12 11.18
C PRO A 112 -6.98 9.98 12.19
N GLU A 113 -7.80 9.89 13.24
CA GLU A 113 -7.83 8.77 14.20
C GLU A 113 -8.24 7.43 13.59
N TYR A 114 -8.78 7.42 12.37
CA TYR A 114 -9.08 6.19 11.64
C TYR A 114 -7.84 5.50 11.09
N ILE A 115 -6.68 6.16 11.08
CA ILE A 115 -5.42 5.60 10.62
C ILE A 115 -4.64 5.02 11.81
N ALA A 116 -4.56 3.69 11.89
CA ALA A 116 -3.92 2.97 12.99
C ALA A 116 -2.39 3.14 13.01
N ALA A 117 -1.76 3.03 11.84
CA ALA A 117 -0.33 3.26 11.67
C ALA A 117 0.00 3.61 10.22
N THR A 118 1.13 4.26 10.03
CA THR A 118 1.73 4.49 8.71
C THR A 118 3.14 3.93 8.71
N VAL A 119 3.45 3.05 7.78
CA VAL A 119 4.75 2.43 7.63
C VAL A 119 5.37 2.85 6.31
N GLU A 120 6.62 3.31 6.38
CA GLU A 120 7.47 3.62 5.25
C GLU A 120 8.55 2.55 5.10
N GLY A 121 8.84 2.15 3.86
CA GLY A 121 9.98 1.31 3.53
C GLY A 121 10.54 1.69 2.16
N ILE A 122 11.73 1.16 1.84
CA ILE A 122 12.41 1.42 0.57
C ILE A 122 12.48 0.14 -0.25
N THR A 123 12.26 0.25 -1.55
CA THR A 123 12.44 -0.88 -2.46
C THR A 123 13.93 -1.20 -2.67
N ASN A 124 14.27 -2.49 -2.69
CA ASN A 124 15.63 -2.96 -2.99
C ASN A 124 15.96 -2.90 -4.49
N GLU A 125 17.12 -3.42 -4.91
CA GLU A 125 17.56 -3.39 -6.32
C GLU A 125 16.62 -4.16 -7.28
N TRP A 126 15.73 -4.99 -6.75
CA TRP A 126 14.72 -5.73 -7.50
C TRP A 126 13.34 -5.08 -7.49
N GLY A 127 13.21 -3.87 -6.94
CA GLY A 127 11.93 -3.19 -6.75
C GLY A 127 11.05 -3.81 -5.65
N ARG A 128 11.58 -4.74 -4.84
CA ARG A 128 10.82 -5.43 -3.79
C ARG A 128 10.81 -4.62 -2.52
N TYR A 129 9.71 -4.68 -1.77
CA TYR A 129 9.58 -4.07 -0.45
C TYR A 129 8.91 -5.03 0.54
N THR A 130 9.14 -4.77 1.83
CA THR A 130 8.39 -5.34 2.95
C THR A 130 8.14 -4.21 3.94
N LEU A 131 6.89 -4.03 4.35
CA LEU A 131 6.46 -3.06 5.36
C LEU A 131 5.94 -3.84 6.57
N ARG A 132 6.68 -3.80 7.68
CA ARG A 132 6.30 -4.44 8.94
C ARG A 132 5.51 -3.47 9.81
N PHE A 133 4.26 -3.84 10.09
CA PHE A 133 3.36 -3.05 10.91
C PHE A 133 3.53 -3.38 12.38
N PRO A 134 3.47 -2.38 13.27
CA PRO A 134 3.39 -2.60 14.71
C PRO A 134 2.29 -3.59 15.10
N LYS A 135 2.49 -4.29 16.22
CA LYS A 135 1.48 -5.23 16.73
C LYS A 135 0.17 -4.49 17.00
N GLY A 136 -0.94 -5.04 16.51
CA GLY A 136 -2.28 -4.48 16.73
C GLY A 136 -2.65 -3.31 15.83
N THR A 137 -1.77 -2.89 14.90
CA THR A 137 -2.09 -1.81 13.96
C THR A 137 -2.36 -2.31 12.54
N PHE A 138 -2.28 -3.61 12.30
CA PHE A 138 -2.57 -4.21 11.00
C PHE A 138 -3.38 -5.49 11.20
N ASN A 139 -4.62 -5.46 10.72
CA ASN A 139 -5.52 -6.59 10.68
C ASN A 139 -5.57 -7.16 9.25
N LYS A 140 -5.49 -8.48 9.13
CA LYS A 140 -5.54 -9.22 7.85
C LYS A 140 -6.91 -9.86 7.59
N ASP A 141 -7.77 -9.88 8.60
CA ASP A 141 -9.14 -10.41 8.57
C ASP A 141 -10.15 -9.30 8.26
#